data_AF-A0A2V7J513-F1
#
_entry.id   AF-A0A2V7J513-F1
#
_cell.length_a   1.000
_cell.length_b   1.000
_cell.length_c   1.000
_cell.angle_alpha   90.00
_cell.angle_beta   90.00
_cell.angle_gamma   90.00
#
_symmetry.space_group_name_H-M   'P 1'
#
loop_
_entity.id
_entity.type
_entity.pdbx_description
1 polymer ?
#
loop_
_entity_poly.entity_id
_entity_poly.type
_entity_poly.pdbx_seq_one_letter_code
_entity_poly.pdbx_strand_id
1 'polypeptide(L)'
;MQWDNYRADQSVATSGSTVRETVPPPAVAAAAPAPRVTPRKSPLVLLPDQFGDGIGADRRKPSHFFGARRAAQVAAYAAVGLLALAGLFRLYSALASPTSSPTRASAVEAVVASPEARLDRAADTLALAIAAFDLRARLFASRQMECPELARGLVLVEERWTTYNAVRKDASTALDSARTARDRNLYADADAVERRFERSRCPRP
;
A
#
# COMPACT_ATOMS: atom_id res chain seq x y z
N MET A 1 -31.50 -21.28 -22.43
CA MET A 1 -31.57 -20.03 -21.66
C MET A 1 -30.66 -19.03 -22.36
N GLN A 2 -31.23 -17.93 -22.83
CA GLN A 2 -30.58 -16.93 -23.68
C GLN A 2 -29.96 -15.83 -22.80
N TRP A 3 -28.77 -15.36 -23.17
CA TRP A 3 -28.02 -14.35 -22.42
C TRP A 3 -27.93 -13.08 -23.27
N ASP A 4 -28.88 -12.16 -23.09
CA ASP A 4 -28.95 -10.94 -23.89
C ASP A 4 -28.00 -9.86 -23.33
N ASN A 5 -27.12 -9.37 -24.22
CA ASN A 5 -26.10 -8.38 -23.88
C ASN A 5 -26.71 -6.99 -23.70
N TYR A 6 -26.79 -6.48 -22.46
CA TYR A 6 -27.10 -5.07 -22.20
C TYR A 6 -25.85 -4.19 -22.39
N ARG A 7 -25.63 -3.74 -23.64
CA ARG A 7 -24.89 -2.51 -23.94
C ARG A 7 -25.77 -1.63 -24.82
N ALA A 8 -26.60 -0.80 -24.18
CA ALA A 8 -27.37 0.23 -24.84
C ALA A 8 -26.54 1.53 -24.93
N ASP A 9 -26.68 2.24 -26.04
CA ASP A 9 -26.01 3.51 -26.32
C ASP A 9 -26.31 4.60 -25.28
N GLN A 10 -25.32 5.46 -25.04
CA GLN A 10 -25.59 6.88 -24.80
C GLN A 10 -24.63 7.74 -25.62
N SER A 11 -25.19 8.33 -26.68
CA SER A 11 -24.64 9.54 -27.29
C SER A 11 -25.79 10.54 -27.48
N VAL A 12 -25.41 11.84 -27.55
CA VAL A 12 -26.18 13.03 -27.98
C VAL A 12 -26.52 14.07 -26.90
N ALA A 13 -26.17 15.33 -27.24
CA ALA A 13 -26.67 16.63 -26.76
C ALA A 13 -26.24 17.23 -25.40
N THR A 14 -25.04 17.82 -25.39
CA THR A 14 -24.81 19.28 -25.26
C THR A 14 -25.96 20.20 -24.80
N SER A 15 -25.73 20.99 -23.74
CA SER A 15 -26.06 22.46 -23.66
C SER A 15 -25.61 23.11 -22.34
N GLY A 16 -25.28 24.42 -22.36
CA GLY A 16 -25.04 25.26 -21.16
C GLY A 16 -23.55 25.49 -20.83
N SER A 17 -22.82 26.32 -21.59
CA SER A 17 -22.75 27.80 -21.50
C SER A 17 -21.79 28.32 -20.43
N THR A 18 -20.87 29.18 -20.87
CA THR A 18 -19.75 29.76 -20.12
C THR A 18 -20.11 31.03 -19.36
N VAL A 19 -19.52 31.24 -18.18
CA VAL A 19 -19.14 32.59 -17.71
C VAL A 19 -17.68 32.57 -17.25
N ARG A 20 -16.94 33.59 -17.68
CA ARG A 20 -15.52 33.85 -17.43
C ARG A 20 -15.45 35.24 -16.82
N GLU A 21 -14.91 35.38 -15.61
CA GLU A 21 -14.63 36.68 -14.97
C GLU A 21 -13.13 36.77 -14.63
N THR A 22 -12.55 37.97 -14.75
CA THR A 22 -11.09 38.22 -14.81
C THR A 22 -10.67 39.33 -13.81
N VAL A 23 -9.36 39.61 -13.63
CA VAL A 23 -8.70 40.21 -12.43
C VAL A 23 -7.46 41.03 -12.88
N PRO A 24 -6.89 42.06 -12.18
CA PRO A 24 -7.16 42.60 -10.83
C PRO A 24 -7.69 44.08 -10.67
N PRO A 25 -6.91 45.21 -10.48
CA PRO A 25 -7.30 46.27 -9.50
C PRO A 25 -7.25 47.74 -10.02
N PRO A 26 -7.66 48.75 -9.19
CA PRO A 26 -6.71 49.61 -8.39
C PRO A 26 -7.31 50.19 -7.06
N ALA A 27 -6.69 51.10 -6.27
CA ALA A 27 -5.33 51.21 -5.72
C ALA A 27 -5.23 52.30 -4.59
N VAL A 28 -4.23 52.17 -3.70
CA VAL A 28 -3.62 53.13 -2.70
C VAL A 28 -4.43 54.09 -1.81
N ALA A 29 -4.25 53.97 -0.48
CA ALA A 29 -3.84 55.00 0.52
C ALA A 29 -4.36 54.64 1.94
N ALA A 30 -3.76 54.91 3.10
CA ALA A 30 -2.41 55.17 3.60
C ALA A 30 -2.59 55.69 5.05
N ALA A 31 -2.07 55.01 6.09
CA ALA A 31 -1.62 55.58 7.39
C ALA A 31 -1.46 54.49 8.49
N ALA A 32 -0.32 54.52 9.18
CA ALA A 32 0.02 53.74 10.39
C ALA A 32 -0.03 54.72 11.62
N PRO A 33 0.28 54.34 12.89
CA PRO A 33 0.97 53.13 13.36
C PRO A 33 0.39 52.42 14.61
N ALA A 34 0.88 51.19 14.85
CA ALA A 34 0.66 50.41 16.07
C ALA A 34 1.95 50.35 16.94
N PRO A 35 1.84 50.03 18.24
CA PRO A 35 3.01 49.57 18.98
C PRO A 35 2.80 48.31 19.86
N ARG A 36 3.93 47.70 20.24
CA ARG A 36 4.15 46.69 21.29
C ARG A 36 3.91 45.21 20.95
N VAL A 37 4.79 44.70 20.10
CA VAL A 37 5.22 43.28 20.13
C VAL A 37 5.96 43.01 21.45
N THR A 38 5.58 41.95 22.18
CA THR A 38 6.31 41.48 23.36
C THR A 38 7.49 40.58 22.96
N PRO A 39 8.64 40.63 23.66
CA PRO A 39 9.86 39.95 23.22
C PRO A 39 9.78 38.42 23.35
N ARG A 40 9.96 37.73 22.23
CA ARG A 40 10.12 36.29 22.13
C ARG A 40 11.49 35.88 22.70
N LYS A 41 11.53 34.93 23.64
CA LYS A 41 12.79 34.39 24.17
C LYS A 41 13.60 33.72 23.04
N SER A 42 14.77 34.27 22.72
CA SER A 42 15.74 33.64 21.81
C SER A 42 16.44 32.47 22.53
N PRO A 43 16.61 31.30 21.87
CA PRO A 43 17.49 30.27 22.39
C PRO A 43 18.95 30.75 22.33
N LEU A 44 19.71 30.50 23.40
CA LEU A 44 21.12 30.86 23.50
C LEU A 44 21.95 30.06 22.49
N VAL A 45 22.38 30.71 21.40
CA VAL A 45 23.30 30.14 20.42
C VAL A 45 24.72 30.32 20.96
N LEU A 46 25.33 29.24 21.44
CA LEU A 46 26.75 29.23 21.82
C LEU A 46 27.60 28.82 20.61
N LEU A 47 27.88 29.79 19.73
CA LEU A 47 28.85 29.63 18.65
C LEU A 47 30.28 29.65 19.24
N PRO A 48 31.15 28.66 18.95
CA PRO A 48 32.55 28.74 19.35
C PRO A 48 33.36 29.60 18.34
N ASP A 49 33.68 30.84 18.74
CA ASP A 49 34.70 31.64 18.06
C ASP A 49 36.09 31.06 18.33
N GLN A 50 36.66 30.37 17.33
CA GLN A 50 38.03 29.87 17.38
C GLN A 50 38.68 29.75 15.99
N PHE A 51 38.52 30.81 15.18
CA PHE A 51 39.46 31.14 14.11
C PHE A 51 40.48 32.13 14.68
N GLY A 52 41.61 31.61 15.16
CA GLY A 52 42.71 32.39 15.72
C GLY A 52 44.01 31.99 15.06
N ASP A 53 44.39 32.71 14.00
CA ASP A 53 45.64 32.48 13.29
C ASP A 53 46.85 32.92 14.13
N GLY A 54 47.69 31.95 14.51
CA GLY A 54 48.90 32.16 15.28
C GLY A 54 50.13 31.68 14.52
N ILE A 55 50.65 32.51 13.60
CA ILE A 55 51.94 32.25 12.95
C ILE A 55 53.07 32.59 13.94
N GLY A 56 53.72 31.56 14.48
CA GLY A 56 54.89 31.72 15.35
C GLY A 56 55.47 30.35 15.72
N ALA A 57 56.75 30.14 15.45
CA ALA A 57 57.44 28.90 15.82
C ALA A 57 57.58 28.81 17.34
N ASP A 58 57.21 27.68 17.96
CA ASP A 58 58.22 26.65 18.23
C ASP A 58 57.68 25.33 18.81
N ARG A 59 58.50 24.29 18.67
CA ARG A 59 58.29 22.88 19.01
C ARG A 59 57.74 22.61 20.43
N ARG A 60 56.44 22.28 20.54
CA ARG A 60 55.89 21.52 21.69
C ARG A 60 54.71 20.63 21.27
N LYS A 61 54.88 19.30 21.34
CA LYS A 61 53.83 18.30 21.04
C LYS A 61 52.86 18.15 22.23
N PRO A 62 51.53 18.32 22.07
CA PRO A 62 50.54 17.91 23.05
C PRO A 62 49.76 16.67 22.58
N SER A 63 49.88 15.60 23.35
CA SER A 63 49.00 14.42 23.47
C SER A 63 47.64 14.40 22.72
N HIS A 64 47.58 13.70 21.58
CA HIS A 64 46.31 13.33 20.90
C HIS A 64 45.49 12.23 21.61
N PHE A 65 45.80 11.88 22.87
CA PHE A 65 45.23 10.70 23.54
C PHE A 65 43.81 10.86 24.13
N PHE A 66 43.26 12.08 24.17
CA PHE A 66 41.91 12.32 24.69
C PHE A 66 40.79 12.35 23.62
N GLY A 67 41.14 12.44 22.33
CA GLY A 67 40.16 12.40 21.23
C GLY A 67 39.73 10.99 20.80
N ALA A 68 40.66 10.02 20.86
CA ALA A 68 40.46 8.67 20.32
C ALA A 68 39.26 7.93 20.94
N ARG A 69 39.02 8.12 22.24
CA ARG A 69 37.95 7.41 22.98
C ARG A 69 36.55 7.87 22.57
N ARG A 70 36.37 9.15 22.26
CA ARG A 70 35.10 9.70 21.73
C ARG A 70 34.90 9.34 20.25
N ALA A 71 35.97 9.38 19.44
CA ALA A 71 35.91 8.93 18.05
C ALA A 71 35.51 7.44 17.94
N ALA A 72 36.07 6.58 18.79
CA ALA A 72 35.71 5.16 18.85
C ALA A 72 34.23 4.94 19.25
N GLN A 73 33.71 5.73 20.18
CA GLN A 73 32.30 5.65 20.59
C GLN A 73 31.35 6.08 19.45
N VAL A 74 31.66 7.16 18.73
CA VAL A 74 30.86 7.59 17.56
C VAL A 74 30.89 6.53 16.45
N ALA A 75 32.06 5.94 16.18
CA ALA A 75 32.18 4.84 15.21
C ALA A 75 31.37 3.60 15.60
N ALA A 76 31.34 3.24 16.90
CA ALA A 76 30.54 2.12 17.40
C ALA A 76 29.03 2.37 17.22
N TYR A 77 28.52 3.56 17.56
CA TYR A 77 27.11 3.90 17.33
C TYR A 77 26.75 3.96 15.84
N ALA A 78 27.65 4.45 14.98
CA ALA A 78 27.44 4.43 13.53
C ALA A 78 27.34 2.99 12.99
N ALA A 79 28.21 2.08 13.44
CA ALA A 79 28.15 0.67 13.07
C ALA A 79 26.86 -0.01 13.53
N VAL A 80 26.42 0.24 14.78
CA VAL A 80 25.14 -0.28 15.30
C VAL A 80 23.95 0.28 14.53
N GLY A 81 23.95 1.57 14.20
CA GLY A 81 22.91 2.20 13.38
C GLY A 81 22.82 1.62 11.97
N LEU A 82 23.96 1.37 11.32
CA LEU A 82 24.03 0.73 10.01
C LEU A 82 23.55 -0.73 10.05
N LEU A 83 23.92 -1.49 11.09
CA LEU A 83 23.44 -2.87 11.27
C LEU A 83 21.93 -2.91 11.55
N ALA A 84 21.40 -1.98 12.35
CA ALA A 84 19.97 -1.86 12.61
C ALA A 84 19.19 -1.49 11.33
N LEU A 85 19.69 -0.53 10.54
CA LEU A 85 19.11 -0.16 9.25
C LEU A 85 19.18 -1.31 8.23
N ALA A 86 20.31 -2.02 8.14
CA ALA A 86 20.46 -3.18 7.26
C ALA A 86 19.54 -4.34 7.68
N GLY A 87 19.41 -4.60 8.99
CA GLY A 87 18.50 -5.60 9.54
C GLY A 87 17.05 -5.24 9.29
N LEU A 88 16.66 -3.99 9.54
CA LEU A 88 15.30 -3.50 9.27
C LEU A 88 15.00 -3.48 7.77
N PHE A 89 15.96 -3.12 6.92
CA PHE A 89 15.80 -3.18 5.47
C PHE A 89 15.71 -4.63 4.97
N ARG A 90 16.46 -5.58 5.54
CA ARG A 90 16.34 -7.02 5.24
C ARG A 90 15.02 -7.59 5.72
N LEU A 91 14.52 -7.20 6.89
CA LEU A 91 13.23 -7.61 7.39
C LEU A 91 12.09 -7.00 6.55
N TYR A 92 12.15 -5.69 6.27
CA TYR A 92 11.18 -5.01 5.44
C TYR A 92 11.19 -5.55 4.01
N SER A 93 12.35 -5.81 3.40
CA SER A 93 12.42 -6.48 2.10
C SER A 93 11.99 -7.95 2.17
N ALA A 94 12.12 -8.67 3.29
CA ALA A 94 11.55 -10.01 3.43
C ALA A 94 10.01 -9.99 3.56
N LEU A 95 9.43 -8.95 4.16
CA LEU A 95 7.98 -8.77 4.29
C LEU A 95 7.34 -8.11 3.06
N ALA A 96 8.09 -7.26 2.33
CA ALA A 96 7.60 -6.49 1.18
C ALA A 96 8.05 -7.06 -0.17
N SER A 97 9.04 -7.96 -0.22
CA SER A 97 9.24 -8.80 -1.39
C SER A 97 8.20 -9.92 -1.36
N PRO A 98 7.22 -9.98 -2.27
CA PRO A 98 6.79 -11.29 -2.72
C PRO A 98 8.05 -12.05 -3.18
N THR A 99 8.17 -13.33 -2.82
CA THR A 99 9.13 -14.23 -3.48
C THR A 99 8.68 -14.41 -4.93
N SER A 100 9.11 -13.49 -5.78
CA SER A 100 8.77 -13.43 -7.20
C SER A 100 10.02 -13.45 -8.08
N SER A 101 10.87 -14.45 -7.84
CA SER A 101 11.66 -15.09 -8.89
C SER A 101 11.15 -16.51 -9.17
N PRO A 102 9.99 -16.64 -9.86
CA PRO A 102 9.76 -17.84 -10.67
C PRO A 102 9.32 -17.52 -12.11
N THR A 103 9.77 -16.42 -12.75
CA THR A 103 9.35 -16.10 -14.14
C THR A 103 9.72 -17.18 -15.17
N ARG A 104 10.71 -18.06 -14.89
CA ARG A 104 10.94 -19.30 -15.67
C ARG A 104 10.34 -20.57 -15.06
N ALA A 105 10.26 -20.68 -13.73
CA ALA A 105 9.69 -21.87 -13.09
C ALA A 105 8.16 -21.94 -13.24
N SER A 106 7.46 -20.81 -13.11
CA SER A 106 5.99 -20.71 -13.20
C SER A 106 5.44 -21.26 -14.53
N ALA A 107 6.12 -21.00 -15.65
CA ALA A 107 5.71 -21.51 -16.96
C ALA A 107 5.90 -23.03 -17.12
N VAL A 108 6.93 -23.61 -16.50
CA VAL A 108 7.21 -25.06 -16.57
C VAL A 108 6.37 -25.83 -15.55
N GLU A 109 6.19 -25.27 -14.35
CA GLU A 109 5.43 -25.89 -13.26
C GLU A 109 3.92 -25.83 -13.49
N ALA A 110 3.40 -24.84 -14.23
CA ALA A 110 2.03 -24.82 -14.70
C ALA A 110 1.71 -25.97 -15.69
N VAL A 111 2.70 -26.47 -16.44
CA VAL A 111 2.55 -27.56 -17.41
C VAL A 111 2.58 -28.95 -16.75
N VAL A 112 3.12 -29.06 -15.52
CA VAL A 112 3.30 -30.35 -14.80
C VAL A 112 2.35 -30.48 -13.59
N ALA A 113 1.66 -29.42 -13.17
CA ALA A 113 0.72 -29.47 -12.05
C ALA A 113 -0.44 -30.45 -12.29
N SER A 114 -0.62 -31.41 -11.35
CA SER A 114 -1.73 -32.35 -11.38
C SER A 114 -3.09 -31.62 -11.39
N PRO A 115 -4.18 -32.25 -11.91
CA PRO A 115 -5.52 -31.65 -11.88
C PRO A 115 -5.94 -31.22 -10.47
N GLU A 116 -5.60 -32.04 -9.47
CA GLU A 116 -5.79 -31.73 -8.05
C GLU A 116 -5.00 -30.50 -7.60
N ALA A 117 -3.70 -30.42 -7.90
CA ALA A 117 -2.88 -29.26 -7.53
C ALA A 117 -3.35 -27.96 -8.21
N ARG A 118 -3.93 -28.05 -9.43
CA ARG A 118 -4.59 -26.92 -10.09
C ARG A 118 -5.88 -26.52 -9.37
N LEU A 119 -6.68 -27.48 -8.91
CA LEU A 119 -7.90 -27.23 -8.15
C LEU A 119 -7.60 -26.62 -6.77
N ASP A 120 -6.64 -27.18 -6.04
CA ASP A 120 -6.22 -26.70 -4.72
C ASP A 120 -5.66 -25.27 -4.82
N ARG A 121 -4.83 -24.98 -5.84
CA ARG A 121 -4.36 -23.61 -6.15
C ARG A 121 -5.51 -22.67 -6.49
N ALA A 122 -6.49 -23.11 -7.27
CA ALA A 122 -7.67 -22.28 -7.60
C ALA A 122 -8.48 -21.96 -6.33
N ALA A 123 -8.71 -22.95 -5.47
CA ALA A 123 -9.36 -22.81 -4.17
C ALA A 123 -8.61 -21.83 -3.24
N ASP A 124 -7.27 -21.89 -3.20
CA ASP A 124 -6.44 -20.95 -2.43
C ASP A 124 -6.61 -19.50 -2.94
N THR A 125 -6.58 -19.29 -4.27
CA THR A 125 -6.74 -17.93 -4.85
C THR A 125 -8.13 -17.35 -4.66
N LEU A 126 -9.16 -18.20 -4.65
CA LEU A 126 -10.53 -17.83 -4.33
C LEU A 126 -10.69 -17.46 -2.85
N ALA A 127 -10.18 -18.30 -1.93
CA ALA A 127 -10.20 -18.02 -0.50
C ALA A 127 -9.48 -16.70 -0.16
N LEU A 128 -8.35 -16.42 -0.82
CA LEU A 128 -7.63 -15.15 -0.69
C LEU A 128 -8.46 -13.96 -1.20
N ALA A 129 -9.16 -14.09 -2.33
CA ALA A 129 -10.04 -13.05 -2.86
C ALA A 129 -11.22 -12.76 -1.91
N ILE A 130 -11.85 -13.80 -1.37
CA ILE A 130 -12.93 -13.70 -0.37
C ILE A 130 -12.41 -12.98 0.89
N ALA A 131 -11.27 -13.40 1.45
CA ALA A 131 -10.69 -12.74 2.62
C ALA A 131 -10.34 -11.26 2.36
N ALA A 132 -9.86 -10.95 1.15
CA ALA A 132 -9.56 -9.58 0.74
C ALA A 132 -10.84 -8.73 0.47
N PHE A 133 -11.95 -9.34 0.03
CA PHE A 133 -13.26 -8.68 0.00
C PHE A 133 -13.74 -8.40 1.42
N ASP A 134 -13.60 -9.37 2.32
CA ASP A 134 -14.09 -9.25 3.69
C ASP A 134 -13.34 -8.16 4.49
N LEU A 135 -12.04 -7.98 4.21
CA LEU A 135 -11.26 -6.83 4.70
C LEU A 135 -11.80 -5.50 4.16
N ARG A 136 -12.07 -5.40 2.84
CA ARG A 136 -12.66 -4.21 2.22
C ARG A 136 -14.05 -3.90 2.79
N ALA A 137 -14.88 -4.92 3.03
CA ALA A 137 -16.19 -4.77 3.64
C ALA A 137 -16.12 -4.25 5.08
N ARG A 138 -15.09 -4.63 5.85
CA ARG A 138 -14.83 -4.05 7.19
C ARG A 138 -14.40 -2.59 7.10
N LEU A 139 -13.54 -2.23 6.15
CA LEU A 139 -13.12 -0.84 5.90
C LEU A 139 -14.29 0.04 5.42
N PHE A 140 -15.14 -0.49 4.55
CA PHE A 140 -16.38 0.17 4.11
C PHE A 140 -17.33 0.38 5.30
N ALA A 141 -17.55 -0.64 6.14
CA ALA A 141 -18.37 -0.53 7.35
C ALA A 141 -17.80 0.50 8.36
N SER A 142 -16.48 0.71 8.40
CA SER A 142 -15.85 1.76 9.21
C SER A 142 -15.75 3.13 8.51
N ARG A 143 -16.33 3.28 7.30
CA ARG A 143 -16.29 4.48 6.45
C ARG A 143 -14.86 4.92 6.07
N GLN A 144 -13.96 3.95 5.89
CA GLN A 144 -12.60 4.13 5.39
C GLN A 144 -12.44 3.76 3.91
N MET A 145 -13.55 3.46 3.23
CA MET A 145 -13.56 2.99 1.84
C MET A 145 -14.91 3.29 1.19
N GLU A 146 -14.89 3.65 -0.10
CA GLU A 146 -16.07 3.99 -0.89
C GLU A 146 -16.61 2.80 -1.69
N CYS A 147 -17.87 2.90 -2.14
CA CYS A 147 -18.55 1.85 -2.92
C CYS A 147 -17.75 1.28 -4.12
N PRO A 148 -17.03 2.09 -4.94
CA PRO A 148 -16.28 1.55 -6.08
C PRO A 148 -15.19 0.55 -5.68
N GLU A 149 -14.54 0.71 -4.53
CA GLU A 149 -13.50 -0.21 -4.07
C GLU A 149 -14.09 -1.53 -3.54
N LEU A 150 -15.27 -1.47 -2.90
CA LEU A 150 -16.03 -2.65 -2.50
C LEU A 150 -16.53 -3.42 -3.73
N ALA A 151 -17.04 -2.72 -4.75
CA ALA A 151 -17.49 -3.30 -6.02
C ALA A 151 -16.34 -3.98 -6.78
N ARG A 152 -15.16 -3.35 -6.88
CA ARG A 152 -13.95 -4.02 -7.42
C ARG A 152 -13.57 -5.28 -6.64
N GLY A 153 -13.77 -5.27 -5.33
CA GLY A 153 -13.61 -6.45 -4.48
C GLY A 153 -14.53 -7.59 -4.90
N LEU A 154 -15.80 -7.30 -5.19
CA LEU A 154 -16.78 -8.29 -5.66
C LEU A 154 -16.38 -8.89 -7.02
N VAL A 155 -16.03 -8.04 -8.00
CA VAL A 155 -15.60 -8.50 -9.35
C VAL A 155 -14.42 -9.47 -9.26
N LEU A 156 -13.44 -9.21 -8.38
CA LEU A 156 -12.32 -10.11 -8.16
C LEU A 156 -12.73 -11.46 -7.54
N VAL A 157 -13.74 -11.48 -6.67
CA VAL A 157 -14.30 -12.73 -6.15
C VAL A 157 -15.03 -13.49 -7.27
N GLU A 158 -15.88 -12.83 -8.06
CA GLU A 158 -16.61 -13.42 -9.18
C GLU A 158 -15.67 -14.00 -10.27
N GLU A 159 -14.56 -13.33 -10.58
CA GLU A 159 -13.51 -13.81 -11.50
C GLU A 159 -12.84 -15.09 -10.99
N ARG A 160 -12.42 -15.10 -9.71
CA ARG A 160 -11.78 -16.27 -9.08
C ARG A 160 -12.77 -17.41 -8.87
N TRP A 161 -14.03 -17.09 -8.59
CA TRP A 161 -15.13 -18.05 -8.49
C TRP A 161 -15.38 -18.75 -9.82
N THR A 162 -15.42 -17.98 -10.92
CA THR A 162 -15.57 -18.52 -12.28
C THR A 162 -14.39 -19.41 -12.65
N THR A 163 -13.16 -18.96 -12.34
CA THR A 163 -11.92 -19.74 -12.54
C THR A 163 -11.94 -21.06 -11.76
N TYR A 164 -12.32 -21.02 -10.49
CA TYR A 164 -12.45 -22.21 -9.65
C TYR A 164 -13.48 -23.19 -10.20
N ASN A 165 -14.66 -22.71 -10.61
CA ASN A 165 -15.72 -23.54 -11.19
C ASN A 165 -15.31 -24.16 -12.54
N ALA A 166 -14.45 -23.52 -13.32
CA ALA A 166 -13.89 -24.11 -14.54
C ALA A 166 -12.94 -25.27 -14.20
N VAL A 167 -11.94 -25.03 -13.34
CA VAL A 167 -10.97 -26.07 -12.93
C VAL A 167 -11.65 -27.23 -12.20
N ARG A 168 -12.69 -26.97 -11.41
CA ARG A 168 -13.52 -27.98 -10.75
C ARG A 168 -14.29 -28.88 -11.73
N LYS A 169 -14.71 -28.36 -12.88
CA LYS A 169 -15.34 -29.15 -13.95
C LYS A 169 -14.34 -30.01 -14.71
N ASP A 170 -13.14 -29.48 -14.95
CA ASP A 170 -12.03 -30.22 -15.58
C ASP A 170 -11.50 -31.35 -14.67
N ALA A 171 -11.55 -31.16 -13.35
CA ALA A 171 -11.27 -32.17 -12.34
C ALA A 171 -12.46 -33.16 -12.20
N SER A 172 -12.70 -33.94 -13.26
CA SER A 172 -13.81 -34.91 -13.38
C SER A 172 -13.77 -36.10 -12.41
N THR A 173 -12.74 -36.20 -11.57
CA THR A 173 -12.56 -37.21 -10.52
C THR A 173 -13.31 -36.84 -9.25
N ALA A 174 -13.83 -37.84 -8.53
CA ALA A 174 -14.45 -37.63 -7.22
C ALA A 174 -13.46 -36.98 -6.24
N LEU A 175 -13.86 -35.88 -5.62
CA LEU A 175 -13.08 -35.23 -4.57
C LEU A 175 -13.01 -36.12 -3.32
N ASP A 176 -11.87 -36.09 -2.62
CA ASP A 176 -11.78 -36.67 -1.28
C ASP A 176 -12.68 -35.91 -0.27
N SER A 177 -12.79 -36.45 0.94
CA SER A 177 -13.65 -35.90 1.99
C SER A 177 -13.21 -34.50 2.46
N ALA A 178 -11.91 -34.21 2.48
CA ALA A 178 -11.38 -32.92 2.90
C ALA A 178 -11.63 -31.84 1.84
N ARG A 179 -11.38 -32.16 0.56
CA ARG A 179 -11.68 -31.29 -0.58
C ARG A 179 -13.19 -31.07 -0.74
N THR A 180 -14.02 -32.08 -0.50
CA THR A 180 -15.49 -31.94 -0.48
C THR A 180 -15.96 -31.00 0.65
N ALA A 181 -15.36 -31.07 1.84
CA ALA A 181 -15.66 -30.13 2.92
C ALA A 181 -15.20 -28.70 2.58
N ARG A 182 -14.00 -28.56 1.99
CA ARG A 182 -13.45 -27.27 1.54
C ARG A 182 -14.31 -26.63 0.46
N ASP A 183 -14.72 -27.41 -0.54
CA ASP A 183 -15.61 -27.01 -1.63
C ASP A 183 -16.92 -26.42 -1.07
N ARG A 184 -17.61 -27.15 -0.17
CA ARG A 184 -18.84 -26.67 0.48
C ARG A 184 -18.64 -25.35 1.24
N ASN A 185 -17.52 -25.20 1.93
CA ASN A 185 -17.21 -23.95 2.62
C ASN A 185 -17.02 -22.80 1.62
N LEU A 186 -16.31 -23.02 0.51
CA LEU A 186 -16.14 -22.00 -0.55
C LEU A 186 -17.47 -21.60 -1.20
N TYR A 187 -18.40 -22.53 -1.42
CA TYR A 187 -19.76 -22.20 -1.87
C TYR A 187 -20.52 -21.34 -0.85
N ALA A 188 -20.42 -21.66 0.45
CA ALA A 188 -21.07 -20.88 1.52
C ALA A 188 -20.43 -19.49 1.72
N ASP A 189 -19.12 -19.39 1.56
CA ASP A 189 -18.36 -18.14 1.71
C ASP A 189 -18.61 -17.19 0.53
N ALA A 190 -18.71 -17.68 -0.72
CA ALA A 190 -19.12 -16.88 -1.88
C ALA A 190 -20.54 -16.31 -1.68
N ASP A 191 -21.51 -17.16 -1.35
CA ASP A 191 -22.89 -16.78 -1.02
C ASP A 191 -22.98 -15.79 0.17
N ALA A 192 -22.04 -15.86 1.12
CA ALA A 192 -21.90 -14.86 2.18
C ALA A 192 -21.31 -13.52 1.70
N VAL A 193 -20.39 -13.53 0.72
CA VAL A 193 -19.87 -12.34 0.03
C VAL A 193 -20.98 -11.64 -0.76
N GLU A 194 -21.76 -12.36 -1.57
CA GLU A 194 -22.89 -11.78 -2.32
C GLU A 194 -23.89 -11.09 -1.36
N ARG A 195 -24.38 -11.79 -0.34
CA ARG A 195 -25.27 -11.19 0.68
C ARG A 195 -24.65 -10.03 1.45
N ARG A 196 -23.33 -9.98 1.60
CA ARG A 196 -22.63 -8.86 2.25
C ARG A 196 -22.55 -7.66 1.31
N PHE A 197 -22.35 -7.88 0.01
CA PHE A 197 -22.42 -6.83 -0.98
C PHE A 197 -23.84 -6.26 -1.11
N GLU A 198 -24.89 -7.09 -1.19
CA GLU A 198 -26.28 -6.64 -1.26
C GLU A 198 -26.68 -5.75 -0.07
N ARG A 199 -26.22 -6.10 1.14
CA ARG A 199 -26.42 -5.30 2.36
C ARG A 199 -25.69 -3.95 2.33
N SER A 200 -24.63 -3.79 1.52
CA SER A 200 -23.90 -2.52 1.41
C SER A 200 -24.68 -1.42 0.70
N ARG A 201 -25.73 -1.79 -0.08
CA ARG A 201 -26.51 -0.90 -0.95
C ARG A 201 -25.69 -0.16 -2.03
N CYS A 202 -24.43 -0.53 -2.25
CA CYS A 202 -23.65 -0.03 -3.37
C CYS A 202 -24.26 -0.49 -4.71
N PRO A 203 -24.10 0.30 -5.80
CA PRO A 203 -24.48 -0.15 -7.14
C PRO A 203 -23.67 -1.39 -7.52
N ARG A 204 -24.32 -2.39 -8.14
CA ARG A 204 -23.62 -3.58 -8.63
C ARG A 204 -22.69 -3.19 -9.80
N PRO A 205 -21.44 -3.67 -9.84
CA PRO A 205 -20.54 -3.50 -10.98
C PRO A 205 -21.05 -4.21 -12.25
#